data_AF-A0A7G9W4F3-F1
#
_entry.id   AF-A0A7G9W4F3-F1
#
_cell.length_a   1.000
_cell.length_b   1.000
_cell.length_c   1.000
_cell.angle_alpha   90.00
_cell.angle_beta   90.00
_cell.angle_gamma   90.00
#
_symmetry.space_group_name_H-M   'P 1'
#
loop_
_entity.id
_entity.type
_entity.pdbx_description
1 polymer ?
#
loop_
_entity_poly.entity_id
_entity_poly.type
_entity_poly.pdbx_seq_one_letter_code
_entity_poly.pdbx_strand_id
1 'polypeptide(L)'
;MSKVMVFEGKRLIPLFILLVLLVTVSVYDSLFSTAEPVSIPGDNVHYVSVEQGKLYPQKQLVIIDNTESWVAFLQNNSISHPDYSFDPNNQVAVITMNFQIQNILTSNDDLGRKVLNVICSEKNAYYKIYILPKDQHVDSKDANWVFYDEKGNRLDQIKIRVNP
;
A
#
# COMPACT_ATOMS: atom_id res chain seq x y z
N MET A 1 -44.12 25.28 38.39
CA MET A 1 -43.31 25.65 37.22
C MET A 1 -42.74 24.39 36.57
N SER A 2 -43.49 23.71 35.70
CA SER A 2 -43.06 22.41 35.10
C SER A 2 -43.51 22.20 33.65
N LYS A 3 -44.15 23.21 33.03
CA LYS A 3 -44.76 23.08 31.68
C LYS A 3 -43.90 23.60 30.53
N VAL A 4 -42.79 24.29 30.82
CA VAL A 4 -41.92 24.89 29.77
C VAL A 4 -40.92 23.88 29.20
N MET A 5 -40.52 22.86 29.98
CA MET A 5 -39.48 21.90 29.57
C MET A 5 -39.94 20.88 28.51
N VAL A 6 -41.25 20.61 28.43
CA VAL A 6 -41.80 19.57 27.52
C VAL A 6 -41.98 20.10 26.09
N PHE A 7 -42.07 21.43 25.91
CA PHE A 7 -42.34 22.04 24.60
C PHE A 7 -41.09 22.19 23.72
N GLU A 8 -39.89 22.27 24.30
CA GLU A 8 -38.65 22.39 23.53
C GLU A 8 -38.07 21.03 23.09
N GLY A 9 -38.33 19.95 23.84
CA GLY A 9 -37.84 18.60 23.48
C GLY A 9 -38.31 18.14 22.10
N LYS A 10 -39.57 18.46 21.71
CA LYS A 10 -40.10 18.13 20.38
C LYS A 10 -39.40 18.88 19.24
N ARG A 11 -38.86 20.08 19.51
CA ARG A 11 -38.09 20.88 18.53
C ARG A 11 -36.64 20.41 18.39
N LEU A 12 -36.13 19.62 19.33
CA LEU A 12 -34.80 19.01 19.28
C LEU A 12 -34.77 17.68 18.51
N ILE A 13 -35.92 17.02 18.35
CA ILE A 13 -36.04 15.76 17.59
C ILE A 13 -35.47 15.87 16.16
N PRO A 14 -35.82 16.91 15.35
CA PRO A 14 -35.26 17.05 14.01
C PRO A 14 -33.74 17.23 14.02
N LEU A 15 -33.22 17.92 15.04
CA LEU A 15 -31.79 18.19 15.20
C LEU A 15 -31.04 16.92 15.60
N PHE A 16 -31.64 16.09 16.45
CA PHE A 16 -31.10 14.78 16.81
C PHE A 16 -31.12 13.81 15.63
N ILE A 17 -32.19 13.80 14.83
CA ILE A 17 -32.26 13.01 13.59
C ILE A 17 -31.17 13.47 12.61
N LEU A 18 -31.01 14.78 12.44
CA LEU A 18 -29.95 15.34 11.60
C LEU A 18 -28.56 14.91 12.10
N LEU A 19 -28.33 14.98 13.41
CA LEU A 19 -27.06 14.60 14.03
C LEU A 19 -26.77 13.10 13.86
N VAL A 20 -27.76 12.25 14.09
CA VAL A 20 -27.63 10.80 13.85
C VAL A 20 -27.34 10.53 12.39
N LEU A 21 -28.04 11.20 11.47
CA LEU A 21 -27.82 11.07 10.04
C LEU A 21 -26.40 11.50 9.65
N LEU A 22 -25.90 12.61 10.20
CA LEU A 22 -24.54 13.08 9.99
C LEU A 22 -23.49 12.08 10.50
N VAL A 23 -23.70 11.53 11.70
CA VAL A 23 -22.80 10.54 12.30
C VAL A 23 -22.82 9.25 11.47
N THR A 24 -23.98 8.77 11.05
CA THR A 24 -24.06 7.59 10.19
C THR A 24 -23.42 7.80 8.83
N VAL A 25 -23.59 8.97 8.21
CA VAL A 25 -22.93 9.30 6.94
C VAL A 25 -21.42 9.41 7.15
N SER A 26 -20.95 10.03 8.22
CA SER A 26 -19.51 10.13 8.53
C SER A 26 -18.87 8.77 8.83
N VAL A 27 -19.55 7.88 9.56
CA VAL A 27 -19.09 6.51 9.80
C VAL A 27 -19.15 5.69 8.52
N TYR A 28 -20.19 5.86 7.70
CA TYR A 28 -20.29 5.20 6.41
C TYR A 28 -19.15 5.64 5.48
N ASP A 29 -18.85 6.93 5.40
CA ASP A 29 -17.77 7.48 4.59
C ASP A 29 -16.38 7.08 5.11
N SER A 30 -16.22 6.90 6.43
CA SER A 30 -14.99 6.39 7.03
C SER A 30 -14.78 4.89 6.81
N LEU A 31 -15.84 4.09 6.77
CA LEU A 31 -15.75 2.63 6.60
C LEU A 31 -15.79 2.20 5.13
N PHE A 32 -16.47 2.98 4.30
CA PHE A 32 -16.62 2.79 2.86
C PHE A 32 -16.08 4.00 2.12
N SER A 33 -14.91 4.50 2.55
CA SER A 33 -14.17 5.52 1.79
C SER A 33 -14.04 5.00 0.38
N THR A 34 -14.87 5.56 -0.50
CA THR A 34 -14.88 5.30 -1.93
C THR A 34 -13.75 6.13 -2.51
N ALA A 35 -12.55 5.95 -1.95
CA ALA A 35 -11.35 6.08 -2.75
C ALA A 35 -11.38 4.86 -3.67
N GLU A 36 -12.22 4.92 -4.71
CA GLU A 36 -11.82 4.30 -5.97
C GLU A 36 -10.38 4.78 -6.17
N PRO A 37 -9.40 3.86 -6.28
CA PRO A 37 -8.06 4.30 -6.59
C PRO A 37 -8.19 4.99 -7.93
N VAL A 38 -8.16 6.33 -7.89
CA VAL A 38 -8.02 7.14 -9.08
C VAL A 38 -6.84 6.52 -9.78
N SER A 39 -7.08 6.00 -10.99
CA SER A 39 -6.00 5.71 -11.92
C SER A 39 -5.43 7.09 -12.24
N ILE A 40 -4.60 7.58 -11.33
CA ILE A 40 -3.80 8.76 -11.53
C ILE A 40 -2.90 8.33 -12.69
N PRO A 41 -2.95 9.01 -13.84
CA PRO A 41 -1.98 8.78 -14.89
C PRO A 41 -0.67 9.33 -14.36
N GLY A 42 -0.06 8.56 -13.46
CA GLY A 42 1.26 8.76 -12.93
C GLY A 42 2.24 8.15 -13.91
N ASP A 43 3.40 8.77 -14.01
CA ASP A 43 4.56 8.15 -14.64
C ASP A 43 4.68 6.72 -14.10
N ASN A 44 4.51 5.74 -15.00
CA ASN A 44 4.66 4.33 -14.66
C ASN A 44 6.11 4.11 -14.27
N VAL A 45 6.35 3.56 -13.07
CA VAL A 45 7.71 3.23 -12.64
C VAL A 45 8.19 2.02 -13.43
N HIS A 46 9.32 2.17 -14.12
CA HIS A 46 9.95 1.06 -14.82
C HIS A 46 10.61 0.12 -13.82
N TYR A 47 10.24 -1.16 -13.87
CA TYR A 47 10.85 -2.22 -13.05
C TYR A 47 11.31 -3.38 -13.92
N VAL A 48 12.37 -4.05 -13.47
CA VAL A 48 12.88 -5.26 -14.10
C VAL A 48 12.74 -6.43 -13.14
N SER A 49 12.17 -7.53 -13.63
CA SER A 49 12.17 -8.79 -12.91
C SER A 49 13.55 -9.45 -13.03
N VAL A 50 14.21 -9.71 -11.91
CA VAL A 50 15.54 -10.33 -11.91
C VAL A 50 15.52 -11.80 -11.49
N GLU A 51 14.54 -12.24 -10.72
CA GLU A 51 14.44 -13.63 -10.26
C GLU A 51 13.00 -14.05 -9.98
N GLN A 52 12.69 -15.33 -10.19
CA GLN A 52 11.43 -15.94 -9.84
C GLN A 52 11.61 -17.40 -9.37
N GLY A 53 10.75 -17.86 -8.48
CA GLY A 53 10.76 -19.25 -8.05
C GLY A 53 9.55 -19.65 -7.22
N LYS A 54 9.60 -20.86 -6.65
CA LYS A 54 8.55 -21.40 -5.79
C LYS A 54 9.00 -21.37 -4.34
N LEU A 55 8.29 -20.61 -3.52
CA LEU A 55 8.48 -20.52 -2.08
C LEU A 55 7.11 -20.72 -1.42
N TYR A 56 7.07 -21.42 -0.28
CA TYR A 56 5.85 -21.65 0.52
C TYR A 56 5.66 -20.77 1.79
N PRO A 57 6.15 -19.52 1.88
CA PRO A 57 5.91 -18.67 3.04
C PRO A 57 4.52 -18.02 2.95
N GLN A 58 4.15 -17.32 4.01
CA GLN A 58 2.93 -16.52 4.06
C GLN A 58 2.97 -15.37 3.02
N LYS A 59 1.78 -14.86 2.66
CA LYS A 59 1.60 -13.68 1.80
C LYS A 59 2.42 -12.50 2.34
N GLN A 60 3.44 -12.08 1.61
CA GLN A 60 4.37 -11.04 2.08
C GLN A 60 4.86 -10.17 0.93
N LEU A 61 5.06 -8.89 1.23
CA LEU A 61 5.70 -7.91 0.37
C LEU A 61 6.84 -7.27 1.17
N VAL A 62 8.03 -7.26 0.59
CA VAL A 62 9.24 -6.75 1.25
C VAL A 62 9.88 -5.72 0.34
N ILE A 63 10.24 -4.58 0.92
CA ILE A 63 10.97 -3.53 0.23
C ILE A 63 12.34 -3.45 0.89
N ILE A 64 13.38 -3.54 0.08
CA ILE A 64 14.77 -3.56 0.50
C ILE A 64 15.51 -2.46 -0.25
N ASP A 65 16.14 -1.56 0.50
CA ASP A 65 16.86 -0.40 -0.03
C ASP A 65 18.35 -0.41 0.35
N ASN A 66 18.80 -1.43 1.08
CA ASN A 66 20.16 -1.57 1.62
C ASN A 66 20.72 -2.99 1.42
N THR A 67 22.05 -3.08 1.33
CA THR A 67 22.75 -4.35 1.05
C THR A 67 22.63 -5.37 2.17
N GLU A 68 22.65 -4.94 3.43
CA GLU A 68 22.58 -5.86 4.58
C GLU A 68 21.25 -6.62 4.58
N SER A 69 20.14 -5.90 4.42
CA SER A 69 18.79 -6.47 4.33
C SER A 69 18.62 -7.35 3.10
N TRP A 70 19.24 -6.98 1.97
CA TRP A 70 19.26 -7.79 0.75
C TRP A 70 19.93 -9.14 0.98
N VAL A 71 21.16 -9.14 1.52
CA VAL A 71 21.91 -10.36 1.82
C VAL A 71 21.19 -11.19 2.87
N ALA A 72 20.68 -10.58 3.93
CA ALA A 72 19.94 -11.26 4.98
C ALA A 72 18.66 -11.92 4.45
N PHE A 73 17.93 -11.26 3.53
CA PHE A 73 16.75 -11.83 2.91
C PHE A 73 17.07 -13.07 2.10
N LEU A 74 18.10 -13.01 1.24
CA LEU A 74 18.53 -14.14 0.42
C LEU A 74 18.97 -15.33 1.29
N GLN A 75 19.79 -15.08 2.32
CA GLN A 75 20.25 -16.12 3.24
C GLN A 75 19.09 -16.76 4.02
N ASN A 76 18.21 -15.95 4.60
CA ASN A 76 17.10 -16.44 5.42
C ASN A 76 16.10 -17.29 4.63
N ASN A 77 15.96 -17.02 3.32
CA ASN A 77 15.04 -17.75 2.45
C ASN A 77 15.75 -18.82 1.60
N SER A 78 17.04 -19.06 1.82
CA SER A 78 17.86 -20.00 1.03
C SER A 78 17.76 -19.74 -0.49
N ILE A 79 17.66 -18.47 -0.88
CA ILE A 79 17.59 -18.04 -2.27
C ILE A 79 19.04 -17.83 -2.74
N SER A 80 19.38 -18.41 -3.90
CA SER A 80 20.67 -18.18 -4.54
C SER A 80 20.85 -16.69 -4.82
N HIS A 81 22.08 -16.18 -4.73
CA HIS A 81 22.32 -14.83 -5.21
C HIS A 81 22.00 -14.77 -6.70
N PRO A 82 21.08 -13.89 -7.14
CA PRO A 82 20.82 -13.73 -8.55
C PRO A 82 22.07 -13.18 -9.23
N ASP A 83 22.25 -13.49 -10.52
CA ASP A 83 23.37 -13.00 -11.35
C ASP A 83 23.32 -11.48 -11.59
N TYR A 84 22.43 -10.77 -10.89
CA TYR A 84 22.24 -9.34 -10.95
C TYR A 84 22.94 -8.65 -9.78
N SER A 85 23.82 -7.68 -10.09
CA SER A 85 24.46 -6.85 -9.08
C SER A 85 23.52 -5.75 -8.60
N PHE A 86 22.85 -5.97 -7.47
CA PHE A 86 22.04 -4.96 -6.80
C PHE A 86 22.90 -3.80 -6.28
N ASP A 87 22.59 -2.57 -6.70
CA ASP A 87 23.23 -1.34 -6.20
C ASP A 87 22.27 -0.58 -5.27
N PRO A 88 22.44 -0.66 -3.94
CA PRO A 88 21.52 -0.01 -3.00
C PRO A 88 21.54 1.52 -3.09
N ASN A 89 22.56 2.15 -3.71
CA ASN A 89 22.59 3.60 -3.80
C ASN A 89 21.60 4.12 -4.85
N ASN A 90 21.38 3.36 -5.91
CA ASN A 90 20.59 3.75 -7.06
C ASN A 90 19.38 2.85 -7.28
N GLN A 91 19.14 1.84 -6.43
CA GLN A 91 18.09 0.85 -6.66
C GLN A 91 17.38 0.43 -5.38
N VAL A 92 16.12 0.04 -5.53
CA VAL A 92 15.29 -0.61 -4.52
C VAL A 92 14.88 -1.98 -5.04
N ALA A 93 14.99 -2.99 -4.19
CA ALA A 93 14.46 -4.31 -4.46
C ALA A 93 13.07 -4.45 -3.82
N VAL A 94 12.08 -4.76 -4.64
CA VAL A 94 10.73 -5.10 -4.20
C VAL A 94 10.53 -6.60 -4.40
N ILE A 95 10.31 -7.31 -3.30
CA ILE A 95 10.12 -8.75 -3.31
C ILE A 95 8.68 -9.08 -2.98
N THR A 96 8.08 -9.89 -3.85
CA THR A 96 6.72 -10.40 -3.68
C THR A 96 6.75 -11.87 -3.33
N MET A 97 5.93 -12.28 -2.35
CA MET A 97 5.70 -13.67 -1.96
C MET A 97 4.21 -13.95 -1.96
N ASN A 98 3.81 -14.91 -2.78
CA ASN A 98 2.44 -15.21 -3.18
C ASN A 98 1.71 -14.05 -3.89
N PHE A 99 2.46 -13.12 -4.46
CA PHE A 99 1.95 -12.00 -5.25
C PHE A 99 2.74 -11.84 -6.54
N GLN A 100 2.11 -11.16 -7.50
CA GLN A 100 2.76 -10.69 -8.72
C GLN A 100 2.37 -9.23 -8.94
N ILE A 101 3.37 -8.34 -9.06
CA ILE A 101 3.16 -6.94 -9.40
C ILE A 101 2.73 -6.87 -10.87
N GLN A 102 1.58 -6.25 -11.10
CA GLN A 102 1.05 -5.96 -12.43
C GLN A 102 1.45 -4.56 -12.89
N ASN A 103 1.42 -3.59 -11.98
CA ASN A 103 1.81 -2.22 -12.29
C ASN A 103 2.26 -1.47 -11.03
N ILE A 104 3.08 -0.44 -11.21
CA ILE A 104 3.51 0.49 -10.17
C ILE A 104 3.24 1.90 -10.68
N LEU A 105 2.33 2.59 -10.00
CA LEU A 105 1.90 3.93 -10.32
C LEU A 105 2.44 4.92 -9.29
N THR A 106 2.91 6.07 -9.76
CA THR A 106 3.33 7.17 -8.87
C THR A 106 2.19 8.16 -8.72
N SER A 107 1.92 8.58 -7.49
CA SER A 107 0.91 9.60 -7.17
C SER A 107 1.40 10.54 -6.08
N ASN A 108 0.65 11.61 -5.81
CA ASN A 108 0.90 12.49 -4.69
C ASN A 108 -0.28 12.39 -3.70
N ASP A 109 0.03 12.35 -2.41
CA ASP A 109 -0.89 12.47 -1.28
C ASP A 109 -1.48 13.91 -1.23
N ASP A 110 -2.52 14.12 -0.42
CA ASP A 110 -3.17 15.42 -0.19
C ASP A 110 -2.19 16.48 0.33
N LEU A 111 -1.11 16.03 0.97
CA LEU A 111 -0.02 16.84 1.48
C LEU A 111 1.13 17.04 0.46
N GLY A 112 0.94 16.64 -0.79
CA GLY A 112 1.94 16.73 -1.86
C GLY A 112 3.11 15.74 -1.73
N ARG A 113 3.02 14.78 -0.80
CA ARG A 113 4.04 13.74 -0.62
C ARG A 113 3.89 12.65 -1.67
N LYS A 114 5.00 12.08 -2.16
CA LYS A 114 4.93 11.02 -3.16
C LYS A 114 4.45 9.70 -2.56
N VAL A 115 3.54 9.04 -3.26
CA VAL A 115 2.95 7.75 -2.91
C VAL A 115 3.09 6.80 -4.09
N LEU A 116 3.72 5.66 -3.84
CA LEU A 116 3.87 4.57 -4.81
C LEU A 116 2.73 3.58 -4.62
N ASN A 117 1.82 3.54 -5.59
CA ASN A 117 0.70 2.61 -5.63
C ASN A 117 1.12 1.36 -6.41
N VAL A 118 1.29 0.25 -5.71
CA VAL A 118 1.69 -1.03 -6.29
C VAL A 118 0.45 -1.90 -6.45
N ILE A 119 0.10 -2.21 -7.70
CA ILE A 119 -1.02 -3.10 -8.03
C ILE A 119 -0.49 -4.53 -8.12
N CYS A 120 -1.00 -5.39 -7.26
CA CYS A 120 -0.58 -6.78 -7.10
C CYS A 120 -1.75 -7.74 -7.35
N SER A 121 -1.43 -8.89 -7.92
CA SER A 121 -2.34 -10.04 -8.05
C SER A 121 -1.85 -11.20 -7.19
N GLU A 122 -2.76 -11.98 -6.62
CA GLU A 122 -2.39 -13.15 -5.83
C GLU A 122 -1.91 -14.29 -6.73
N LYS A 123 -0.80 -14.91 -6.36
CA LYS A 123 -0.23 -16.05 -7.09
C LYS A 123 0.41 -17.04 -6.15
N ASN A 124 -0.28 -18.13 -5.84
CA ASN A 124 0.16 -19.09 -4.83
C ASN A 124 1.50 -19.76 -5.15
N ALA A 125 2.27 -20.03 -4.09
CA ALA A 125 3.55 -20.74 -4.10
C ALA A 125 4.57 -20.12 -5.07
N TYR A 126 4.61 -18.79 -5.13
CA TYR A 126 5.43 -18.05 -6.08
C TYR A 126 6.10 -16.85 -5.40
N TYR A 127 7.38 -16.64 -5.68
CA TYR A 127 8.06 -15.39 -5.35
C TYR A 127 8.66 -14.77 -6.59
N LYS A 128 8.79 -13.44 -6.56
CA LYS A 128 9.45 -12.68 -7.62
C LYS A 128 10.15 -11.46 -7.04
N ILE A 129 11.36 -11.23 -7.52
CA ILE A 129 12.20 -10.10 -7.15
C ILE A 129 12.18 -9.10 -8.30
N TYR A 130 11.80 -7.86 -7.98
CA TYR A 130 11.79 -6.73 -8.90
C TYR A 130 12.83 -5.72 -8.45
N ILE A 131 13.63 -5.23 -9.39
CA ILE A 131 14.56 -4.14 -9.15
C ILE A 131 14.01 -2.88 -9.80
N LEU A 132 13.90 -1.84 -8.99
CA LEU A 132 13.45 -0.52 -9.38
C LEU A 132 14.63 0.46 -9.25
N PRO A 133 14.85 1.35 -10.22
CA PRO A 133 15.77 2.45 -10.03
C PRO A 133 15.22 3.42 -8.97
N LYS A 134 16.10 3.90 -8.08
CA LYS A 134 15.90 5.10 -7.26
C LYS A 134 16.08 6.31 -8.16
N ASP A 135 15.17 6.50 -9.10
CA ASP A 135 15.07 7.75 -9.85
C ASP A 135 14.37 8.82 -8.99
N GLN A 136 14.15 10.01 -9.55
CA GLN A 136 13.41 11.09 -8.86
C GLN A 136 12.01 10.66 -8.38
N HIS A 137 11.45 9.54 -8.85
CA HIS A 137 10.11 9.06 -8.54
C HIS A 137 10.10 8.09 -7.35
N VAL A 138 11.17 7.33 -7.13
CA VAL A 138 11.31 6.32 -6.05
C VAL A 138 12.24 6.80 -4.92
N ASP A 139 13.08 7.80 -5.18
CA ASP A 139 13.99 8.35 -4.17
C ASP A 139 13.24 9.30 -3.22
N SER A 140 12.71 8.73 -2.14
CA SER A 140 12.81 9.42 -0.86
C SER A 140 12.72 8.40 0.26
N LYS A 141 13.52 8.63 1.30
CA LYS A 141 13.31 8.06 2.64
C LYS A 141 11.89 8.31 3.21
N ASP A 142 11.01 8.98 2.46
CA ASP A 142 9.63 9.36 2.75
C ASP A 142 8.59 8.81 1.72
N ALA A 143 8.98 7.94 0.80
CA ALA A 143 8.05 7.38 -0.19
C ALA A 143 7.08 6.41 0.49
N ASN A 144 5.80 6.76 0.50
CA ASN A 144 4.77 5.90 1.07
C ASN A 144 4.37 4.83 0.06
N TRP A 145 4.62 3.57 0.40
CA TRP A 145 4.23 2.43 -0.43
C TRP A 145 2.83 1.97 -0.04
N VAL A 146 1.91 1.98 -1.00
CA VAL A 146 0.55 1.50 -0.81
C VAL A 146 0.28 0.38 -1.81
N PHE A 147 -0.20 -0.75 -1.30
CA PHE A 147 -0.43 -1.96 -2.09
C PHE A 147 -1.92 -2.15 -2.33
N TYR A 148 -2.29 -2.46 -3.56
CA TYR A 148 -3.67 -2.68 -3.98
C TYR A 148 -3.82 -4.04 -4.66
N ASP A 149 -5.00 -4.64 -4.54
CA ASP A 149 -5.40 -5.77 -5.38
C ASP A 149 -5.84 -5.30 -6.78
N GLU A 150 -6.10 -6.24 -7.69
CA GLU A 150 -6.60 -5.94 -9.05
C GLU A 150 -7.98 -5.24 -9.06
N LYS A 151 -8.71 -5.27 -7.94
CA LYS A 151 -10.03 -4.65 -7.77
C LYS A 151 -9.93 -3.26 -7.12
N GLY A 152 -8.72 -2.80 -6.79
CA GLY A 152 -8.48 -1.52 -6.14
C GLY A 152 -8.63 -1.53 -4.62
N ASN A 153 -8.79 -2.69 -3.98
CA ASN A 153 -8.81 -2.79 -2.52
C ASN A 153 -7.39 -2.73 -1.98
N ARG A 154 -7.20 -1.90 -0.95
CA ARG A 154 -5.91 -1.79 -0.27
C ARG A 154 -5.58 -3.09 0.47
N LEU A 155 -4.38 -3.59 0.27
CA LEU A 155 -3.87 -4.81 0.89
C LEU A 155 -3.28 -4.49 2.28
N ASP A 156 -4.14 -4.12 3.22
CA ASP A 156 -3.74 -3.67 4.57
C ASP A 156 -3.25 -4.79 5.50
N GLN A 157 -3.50 -6.05 5.16
CA GLN A 157 -3.15 -7.20 5.99
C GLN A 157 -1.79 -7.83 5.65
N ILE A 158 -1.05 -7.28 4.70
CA ILE A 158 0.26 -7.82 4.31
C ILE A 158 1.33 -7.23 5.21
N LYS A 159 2.21 -8.09 5.72
CA LYS A 159 3.37 -7.67 6.52
C LYS A 159 4.37 -6.94 5.62
N ILE A 160 4.20 -5.63 5.48
CA ILE A 160 5.13 -4.75 4.77
C ILE A 160 6.32 -4.53 5.71
N ARG A 161 7.46 -5.13 5.38
CA ARG A 161 8.72 -4.83 6.06
C ARG A 161 9.53 -3.92 5.15
N VAL A 162 9.55 -2.64 5.49
CA VAL A 162 10.54 -1.67 5.00
C VAL A 162 11.66 -1.69 6.01
N ASN A 163 12.80 -2.27 5.64
CA ASN A 163 13.97 -2.27 6.52
C ASN A 163 14.83 -1.07 6.10
N PRO A 164 15.02 -0.05 6.96
CA PRO A 164 15.93 1.05 6.69
C PRO A 164 17.40 0.61 6.74
#